data_AF-A0A6H9YTF2-F1
#
_entry.id   AF-A0A6H9YTF2-F1
#
_cell.length_a   1.000
_cell.length_b   1.000
_cell.length_c   1.000
_cell.angle_alpha   90.00
_cell.angle_beta   90.00
_cell.angle_gamma   90.00
#
_symmetry.space_group_name_H-M   'P 1'
#
loop_
_entity.id
_entity.type
_entity.pdbx_description
1 polymer ?
#
loop_
_entity_poly.entity_id
_entity_poly.type
_entity_poly.pdbx_seq_one_letter_code
_entity_poly.pdbx_strand_id
1 'polypeptide(L)'
;MSATGENATRAPFLQVVRGEPTAEEIAALAAVLTARAQAAAAARARAEERGARRVSRWADRSRQVGGPVSEGLRPRGPGAWRASAFPR
;
A
#
# COMPACT_ATOMS: atom_id res chain seq x y z
N MET A 1 31.15 -30.89 19.29
CA MET A 1 30.35 -30.94 18.05
C MET A 1 29.90 -29.53 17.75
N SER A 2 30.60 -28.89 16.82
CA SER A 2 30.46 -27.49 16.45
C SER A 2 29.35 -27.29 15.43
N ALA A 3 28.50 -26.28 15.62
CA ALA A 3 27.65 -25.71 14.56
C ALA A 3 27.14 -24.31 14.95
N THR A 4 28.04 -23.33 15.09
CA THR A 4 27.68 -21.90 15.25
C THR A 4 28.30 -21.04 14.14
N GLY A 5 28.37 -21.58 12.92
CA GLY A 5 29.20 -21.02 11.84
C GLY A 5 28.54 -20.84 10.47
N GLU A 6 27.22 -20.97 10.30
CA GLU A 6 26.60 -21.01 8.96
C GLU A 6 25.59 -19.89 8.62
N ASN A 7 25.47 -18.85 9.45
CA ASN A 7 24.66 -17.67 9.08
C ASN A 7 25.47 -16.55 8.40
N ALA A 8 26.74 -16.81 8.08
CA ALA A 8 27.55 -15.89 7.30
C ALA A 8 27.13 -15.97 5.83
N THR A 9 26.60 -14.87 5.28
CA THR A 9 26.44 -14.58 3.82
C THR A 9 25.11 -14.94 3.15
N ARG A 10 23.97 -14.54 3.73
CA ARG A 10 22.76 -14.31 2.91
C ARG A 10 22.30 -12.86 3.09
N ALA A 11 22.49 -12.05 2.04
CA ALA A 11 22.00 -10.68 2.04
C ALA A 11 20.47 -10.69 2.32
N PRO A 12 19.97 -9.78 3.17
CA PRO A 12 18.55 -9.72 3.48
C PRO A 12 17.76 -9.46 2.20
N PHE A 13 16.68 -10.24 1.99
CA PHE A 13 15.79 -10.05 0.84
C PHE A 13 15.19 -8.64 0.79
N LEU A 14 14.98 -8.02 1.96
CA LEU A 14 14.56 -6.63 2.11
C LEU A 14 15.34 -5.96 3.23
N GLN A 15 15.90 -4.79 2.95
CA GLN A 15 16.56 -3.93 3.92
C GLN A 15 15.65 -2.74 4.23
N VAL A 16 15.25 -2.61 5.49
CA VAL A 16 14.51 -1.43 5.96
C VAL A 16 15.53 -0.39 6.41
N VAL A 17 15.65 0.69 5.65
CA VAL A 17 16.46 1.85 6.03
C VAL A 17 15.59 2.80 6.84
N ARG A 18 15.99 3.09 8.08
CA ARG A 18 15.41 4.19 8.88
C ARG A 18 16.29 5.42 8.72
N GLY A 19 15.70 6.51 8.24
CA GLY A 19 16.29 7.84 8.30
C GLY A 19 15.51 8.71 9.27
N GLU A 20 16.13 9.79 9.74
CA GLU A 20 15.50 10.86 10.52
C GLU A 20 15.35 12.09 9.59
N PRO A 21 14.27 12.17 8.79
CA PRO A 21 14.07 13.28 7.87
C PRO A 21 13.81 14.59 8.63
N THR A 22 14.28 15.71 8.10
CA THR A 22 14.01 17.02 8.71
C THR A 22 12.55 17.44 8.50
N ALA A 23 12.10 18.43 9.27
CA ALA A 23 10.76 18.99 9.12
C ALA A 23 10.53 19.56 7.71
N GLU A 24 11.55 20.19 7.12
CA GLU A 24 11.52 20.75 5.77
C GLU A 24 11.38 19.66 4.71
N GLU A 25 12.07 18.53 4.87
CA GLU A 25 11.97 17.39 3.94
C GLU A 25 10.58 16.74 4.00
N ILE A 26 10.02 16.57 5.21
CA ILE A 26 8.65 16.10 5.39
C ILE A 26 7.66 17.05 4.71
N ALA A 27 7.83 18.37 4.92
CA ALA A 27 6.97 19.38 4.31
C ALA A 27 7.07 19.37 2.78
N ALA A 28 8.28 19.26 2.23
CA ALA A 28 8.51 19.16 0.79
C ALA A 28 7.83 17.91 0.20
N LEU A 29 7.99 16.75 0.84
CA LEU A 29 7.34 15.52 0.41
C LEU A 29 5.81 15.63 0.47
N ALA A 30 5.27 16.17 1.56
CA ALA A 30 3.83 16.40 1.71
C ALA A 30 3.28 17.34 0.63
N ALA A 31 4.01 18.42 0.30
CA ALA A 31 3.64 19.36 -0.76
C ALA A 31 3.58 18.67 -2.13
N VAL A 32 4.59 17.86 -2.47
CA VAL A 32 4.63 17.09 -3.73
C VAL A 32 3.48 16.09 -3.81
N LEU A 33 3.24 15.33 -2.73
CA LEU A 33 2.15 14.36 -2.69
C LEU A 33 0.78 15.03 -2.84
N THR A 34 0.58 16.17 -2.16
CA THR A 34 -0.65 16.96 -2.27
C THR A 34 -0.84 17.47 -3.70
N ALA A 35 0.19 18.06 -4.30
CA ALA A 35 0.13 18.55 -5.68
C ALA A 35 -0.25 17.43 -6.68
N ARG A 36 0.36 16.23 -6.53
CA ARG A 36 0.01 15.07 -7.36
C ARG A 36 -1.42 14.60 -7.12
N ALA A 37 -1.90 14.60 -5.88
CA ALA A 37 -3.28 14.23 -5.57
C ALA A 37 -4.28 15.20 -6.19
N GLN A 38 -4.01 16.52 -6.14
CA GLN A 38 -4.84 17.55 -6.76
C GLN A 38 -4.85 17.41 -8.29
N ALA A 39 -3.68 17.19 -8.91
CA ALA A 39 -3.59 16.95 -10.36
C ALA A 39 -4.41 15.71 -10.78
N ALA A 40 -4.33 14.63 -10.00
CA ALA A 40 -5.13 13.43 -10.25
C ALA A 40 -6.64 13.67 -10.08
N ALA A 41 -7.04 14.48 -9.09
CA ALA A 41 -8.44 14.87 -8.90
C ALA A 41 -8.96 15.70 -10.08
N ALA A 42 -8.20 16.71 -10.52
CA ALA A 42 -8.55 17.54 -11.67
C ALA A 42 -8.63 16.72 -12.97
N ALA A 43 -7.72 15.73 -13.15
CA ALA A 43 -7.78 14.82 -14.29
C ALA A 43 -9.06 13.96 -14.31
N ARG A 44 -9.54 13.53 -13.12
CA ARG A 44 -10.80 12.77 -12.98
C ARG A 44 -12.02 13.63 -13.28
N ALA A 45 -12.11 14.84 -12.74
CA ALA A 45 -13.22 15.75 -13.00
C ALA A 45 -13.38 16.01 -14.51
N ARG A 46 -12.26 16.25 -15.22
CA ARG A 46 -12.28 16.41 -16.68
C ARG A 46 -12.62 15.12 -17.44
N ALA A 47 -12.39 13.94 -16.87
CA ALA A 47 -12.78 12.67 -17.48
C ALA A 47 -14.28 12.40 -17.31
N GLU A 48 -14.87 12.82 -16.19
CA GLU A 48 -16.31 12.78 -15.94
C GLU A 48 -17.08 13.71 -16.89
N GLU A 49 -16.60 14.94 -17.09
CA GLU A 49 -17.18 15.90 -18.05
C GLU A 49 -17.14 15.41 -19.51
N ARG A 50 -16.12 14.62 -19.88
CA ARG A 50 -15.94 14.11 -21.25
C ARG A 50 -16.63 12.76 -21.51
N GLY A 51 -17.43 12.27 -20.56
CA GLY A 51 -18.28 11.09 -20.77
C GLY A 51 -17.56 9.78 -21.06
N ALA A 52 -16.25 9.63 -20.75
CA ALA A 52 -15.53 8.39 -21.05
C ALA A 52 -14.29 8.14 -20.16
N ARG A 53 -14.31 7.03 -19.39
CA ARG A 53 -13.66 5.74 -19.72
C ARG A 53 -13.93 4.75 -18.59
N ARG A 54 -14.19 3.47 -18.91
CA ARG A 54 -14.26 2.39 -17.90
C ARG A 54 -12.98 2.40 -17.07
N VAL A 55 -13.10 2.81 -15.81
CA VAL A 55 -12.01 2.79 -14.84
C VAL A 55 -11.58 1.33 -14.70
N SER A 56 -10.26 1.06 -14.77
CA SER A 56 -9.74 -0.29 -14.50
C SER A 56 -10.31 -0.77 -13.16
N ARG A 57 -10.70 -2.05 -13.05
CA ARG A 57 -11.21 -2.61 -11.80
C ARG A 57 -10.24 -2.44 -10.62
N TRP A 58 -8.95 -2.20 -10.90
CA TRP A 58 -7.94 -1.87 -9.89
C TRP A 58 -8.03 -0.45 -9.33
N ALA A 59 -8.60 0.49 -10.07
CA ALA A 59 -8.80 1.87 -9.64
C ALA A 59 -10.19 2.11 -9.02
N ASP A 60 -10.99 1.06 -8.86
CA ASP A 60 -12.28 1.09 -8.17
C ASP A 60 -12.07 1.26 -6.66
N ARG A 61 -12.46 2.43 -6.14
CA ARG A 61 -12.32 2.77 -4.72
C ARG A 61 -13.13 1.84 -3.81
N SER A 62 -14.27 1.30 -4.26
CA SER A 62 -15.09 0.37 -3.47
C SER A 62 -14.34 -0.90 -3.09
N ARG A 63 -13.26 -1.24 -3.82
CA ARG A 63 -12.37 -2.37 -3.55
C ARG A 63 -11.15 -2.01 -2.71
N GLN A 64 -10.86 -0.72 -2.57
CA GLN A 64 -9.75 -0.19 -1.77
C GLN A 64 -10.17 0.10 -0.32
N VAL A 65 -11.44 0.45 -0.12
CA VAL A 65 -12.06 0.36 1.21
C VAL A 65 -12.49 -1.08 1.41
N GLY A 66 -12.04 -1.73 2.49
CA GLY A 66 -12.55 -3.06 2.84
C GLY A 66 -14.07 -3.00 2.88
N GLY A 67 -14.75 -3.93 2.21
CA GLY A 67 -16.21 -4.03 2.20
C GLY A 67 -16.80 -4.10 3.62
N PRO A 68 -18.13 -3.97 3.75
CA PRO A 68 -18.78 -3.92 5.05
C PRO A 68 -18.34 -5.11 5.90
N VAL A 69 -18.01 -4.81 7.17
CA VAL A 69 -17.49 -5.73 8.19
C VAL A 69 -18.39 -6.97 8.40
N SER A 70 -19.58 -6.98 7.80
CA SER A 70 -20.54 -8.07 7.77
C SER A 70 -20.14 -9.26 6.89
N GLU A 71 -19.20 -9.14 5.93
CA GLU A 71 -18.80 -10.27 5.04
C GLU A 71 -17.67 -11.14 5.62
N GLY A 72 -17.76 -11.48 6.91
CA GLY A 72 -16.81 -12.37 7.59
C GLY A 72 -15.60 -11.61 8.15
N LEU A 73 -15.69 -11.31 9.45
CA LEU A 73 -14.57 -10.81 10.24
C LEU A 73 -13.36 -11.73 10.02
N ARG A 74 -12.26 -11.19 9.48
CA ARG A 74 -10.98 -11.92 9.36
C ARG A 74 -10.67 -12.66 10.68
N PRO A 75 -9.98 -13.81 10.63
CA PRO A 75 -9.29 -14.29 11.83
C PRO A 75 -8.47 -13.14 12.39
N ARG A 76 -8.70 -12.74 13.64
CA ARG A 76 -7.86 -11.77 14.34
C ARG A 76 -7.01 -12.56 15.32
N GLY A 77 -5.71 -12.61 15.06
CA GLY A 77 -4.78 -13.36 15.88
C GLY A 77 -3.45 -13.64 15.15
N PRO A 78 -2.43 -14.15 15.86
CA PRO A 78 -1.16 -14.56 15.26
C PRO A 78 -1.40 -15.54 14.10
N GLY A 79 -0.81 -15.26 12.94
CA GLY A 79 -0.96 -16.11 11.74
C GLY A 79 -2.20 -15.83 10.87
N ALA A 80 -3.09 -14.92 11.27
CA ALA A 80 -4.28 -14.53 10.50
C ALA A 80 -3.98 -14.08 9.07
N TRP A 81 -2.82 -13.49 8.84
CA TRP A 81 -2.39 -13.05 7.51
C TRP A 81 -2.15 -14.24 6.55
N ARG A 82 -1.86 -15.45 7.04
CA ARG A 82 -1.68 -16.65 6.19
C ARG A 82 -2.97 -17.05 5.48
N ALA A 83 -4.12 -16.80 6.08
CA ALA A 83 -5.42 -17.04 5.48
C ALA A 83 -5.70 -16.13 4.27
N SER A 84 -4.94 -15.04 4.08
CA SER A 84 -5.11 -14.15 2.93
C SER A 84 -4.62 -14.70 1.59
N ALA A 85 -3.82 -15.77 1.62
CA ALA A 85 -3.29 -16.42 0.42
C ALA A 85 -4.22 -17.52 -0.14
N PHE A 86 -5.29 -17.87 0.57
CA PHE A 86 -6.26 -18.86 0.13
C PHE A 86 -7.47 -18.19 -0.53
N PRO A 87 -8.09 -18.84 -1.55
CA PRO A 87 -9.34 -18.37 -2.13
C PRO A 87 -10.44 -18.24 -1.07
N ARG A 88 -11.36 -17.29 -1.28
CA ARG A 88 -12.56 -17.14 -0.45
C ARG A 88 -13.64 -18.12 -0.85
#